data_AF-A0A538L308-F1
#
_entry.id   AF-A0A538L308-F1
#
_cell.length_a   1.000
_cell.length_b   1.000
_cell.length_c   1.000
_cell.angle_alpha   90.00
_cell.angle_beta   90.00
_cell.angle_gamma   90.00
#
_symmetry.space_group_name_H-M   'P 1'
#
loop_
_entity.id
_entity.type
_entity.pdbx_description
1 polymer ?
#
loop_
_entity_poly.entity_id
_entity_poly.type
_entity_poly.pdbx_seq_one_letter_code
_entity_poly.pdbx_strand_id
1 'polypeptide(L)'
;GAGAVIVWDTGPYRNVTERDGREIPIDEALEAGHAVVELDGKKLHGAYAITRTGAEGGRERWLLVKKRDAAADARRNPISTEPESILSGRTVEEVAAEGLRD
;
A
#
# COMPACT_ATOMS: atom_id res chain seq x y z
N GLY A 1 16.36 5.74 2.96
CA GLY A 1 16.15 5.04 1.68
C GLY A 1 17.35 5.20 0.79
N ALA A 2 18.52 4.71 1.23
CA ALA A 2 19.68 4.61 0.35
C ALA A 2 19.57 3.25 -0.35
N GLY A 3 19.27 3.26 -1.65
CA GLY A 3 18.99 2.08 -2.46
C GLY A 3 18.12 2.44 -3.66
N ALA A 4 18.07 1.58 -4.67
CA ALA A 4 17.22 1.78 -5.83
C ALA A 4 15.74 1.86 -5.42
N VAL A 5 15.01 2.78 -6.08
CA VAL A 5 13.59 3.02 -5.82
C VAL A 5 12.84 2.95 -7.15
N ILE A 6 11.70 2.26 -7.13
CA ILE A 6 10.76 2.23 -8.25
C ILE A 6 9.37 2.68 -7.80
N VAL A 7 8.59 3.21 -8.73
CA VAL A 7 7.13 3.37 -8.53
C VAL A 7 6.49 2.04 -8.90
N TRP A 8 6.37 1.15 -7.91
CA TRP A 8 5.83 -0.19 -8.13
C TRP A 8 4.33 -0.18 -8.40
N ASP A 9 3.59 0.76 -7.82
CA ASP A 9 2.16 0.98 -8.10
C ASP A 9 1.81 2.46 -7.88
N THR A 10 0.75 2.94 -8.55
CA THR A 10 0.19 4.27 -8.34
C THR A 10 -1.27 4.32 -8.76
N GLY A 11 -2.04 5.18 -8.11
CA GLY A 11 -3.43 5.43 -8.41
C GLY A 11 -4.12 6.19 -7.27
N PRO A 12 -5.36 6.64 -7.47
CA PRO A 12 -6.14 7.24 -6.39
C PRO A 12 -6.50 6.20 -5.32
N TYR A 13 -6.87 6.73 -4.15
CA TYR A 13 -7.58 5.97 -3.13
C TYR A 13 -8.85 6.72 -2.76
N ARG A 14 -9.83 6.00 -2.21
CA ARG A 14 -10.98 6.59 -1.52
C ARG A 14 -10.94 6.18 -0.06
N ASN A 15 -11.15 7.16 0.83
CA ASN A 15 -11.42 6.85 2.22
C ASN A 15 -12.80 6.20 2.32
N VAL A 16 -12.89 5.10 3.07
CA VAL A 16 -14.15 4.41 3.38
C VAL A 16 -14.20 4.05 4.87
N THR A 17 -13.47 4.80 5.70
CA THR A 17 -13.47 4.62 7.16
C THR A 17 -14.75 5.22 7.72
N GLU A 18 -15.52 4.41 8.43
CA GLU A 18 -16.76 4.86 9.08
C GLU A 18 -16.68 4.72 10.60
N ARG A 19 -17.27 5.69 11.30
CA ARG A 19 -17.58 5.64 12.74
C ARG A 19 -19.06 5.97 12.91
N ASP A 20 -19.80 5.10 13.61
CA ASP A 20 -21.25 5.24 13.83
C ASP A 20 -22.06 5.47 12.54
N GLY A 21 -21.67 4.76 11.47
CA GLY A 21 -22.33 4.81 10.15
C GLY A 21 -22.08 6.09 9.36
N ARG A 22 -21.06 6.88 9.72
CA ARG A 22 -20.64 8.06 8.98
C ARG A 22 -19.17 7.99 8.64
N GLU A 23 -18.83 8.40 7.42
CA GLU A 23 -17.44 8.59 7.01
C GLU A 23 -16.77 9.61 7.94
N ILE A 24 -15.58 9.29 8.43
CA ILE A 24 -14.73 10.21 9.20
C ILE A 24 -13.52 10.63 8.35
N PRO A 25 -12.96 11.84 8.56
CA PRO A 25 -11.73 12.26 7.89
C PRO A 25 -10.58 11.26 8.05
N ILE A 26 -9.73 11.13 7.02
CA ILE A 26 -8.66 10.12 7.00
C ILE A 26 -7.57 10.38 8.05
N ASP A 27 -7.31 11.65 8.36
CA ASP A 27 -6.42 12.08 9.43
C ASP A 27 -6.98 11.65 10.81
N GLU A 28 -8.26 11.88 11.09
CA GLU A 28 -8.91 11.38 12.31
C GLU A 28 -8.84 9.85 12.41
N ALA A 29 -9.04 9.14 11.30
CA ALA A 29 -8.95 7.68 11.24
C ALA A 29 -7.54 7.17 11.57
N LEU A 30 -6.51 7.82 11.00
CA LEU A 30 -5.11 7.47 11.27
C LEU A 30 -4.70 7.81 12.70
N GLU A 31 -5.13 8.94 13.25
CA GLU A 31 -4.92 9.29 14.66
C GLU A 31 -5.56 8.26 15.59
N ALA A 32 -6.78 7.83 15.29
CA ALA A 32 -7.47 6.75 16.00
C ALA A 32 -6.80 5.37 15.84
N GLY A 33 -5.83 5.24 14.93
CA GLY A 33 -5.05 4.01 14.71
C GLY A 33 -5.75 2.99 13.82
N HIS A 34 -6.82 3.37 13.13
CA HIS A 34 -7.52 2.48 12.20
C HIS A 34 -8.13 3.26 11.04
N ALA A 35 -7.72 2.94 9.82
CA ALA A 35 -8.30 3.47 8.59
C ALA A 35 -8.63 2.34 7.62
N VAL A 36 -9.67 2.54 6.80
CA VAL A 36 -9.99 1.70 5.66
C VAL A 36 -10.02 2.55 4.41
N VAL A 37 -9.28 2.11 3.39
CA VAL A 37 -9.23 2.78 2.08
C VAL A 37 -9.54 1.78 0.98
N GLU A 38 -10.22 2.23 -0.06
CA GLU A 38 -10.31 1.53 -1.34
C GLU A 38 -9.21 2.05 -2.26
N LEU A 39 -8.33 1.16 -2.69
CA LEU A 39 -7.28 1.46 -3.65
C LEU A 39 -7.78 1.23 -5.07
N ASP A 40 -7.45 2.16 -5.97
CA ASP A 40 -7.65 2.05 -7.40
C ASP A 40 -6.30 2.27 -8.11
N GLY A 41 -5.35 1.39 -7.79
CA GLY A 41 -4.00 1.38 -8.36
C GLY A 41 -3.96 0.67 -9.71
N LYS A 42 -2.78 0.56 -10.31
CA LYS A 42 -2.56 -0.31 -11.48
C LYS A 42 -2.44 -1.77 -11.07
N LYS A 43 -1.91 -2.03 -9.87
CA LYS A 43 -1.72 -3.40 -9.35
C LYS A 43 -2.67 -3.68 -8.20
N LEU A 44 -2.68 -2.82 -7.19
CA LEU A 44 -3.50 -2.98 -6.00
C LEU A 44 -4.88 -2.37 -6.21
N HIS A 45 -5.91 -3.17 -5.95
CA HIS A 45 -7.30 -2.76 -6.10
C HIS A 45 -8.13 -3.22 -4.90
N GLY A 46 -9.19 -2.47 -4.59
CA GLY A 46 -10.16 -2.81 -3.55
C GLY A 46 -9.75 -2.35 -2.17
N ALA A 47 -10.48 -2.82 -1.16
CA ALA A 47 -10.40 -2.33 0.20
C ALA A 47 -9.21 -2.92 0.98
N TYR A 48 -8.51 -2.06 1.71
CA TYR A 48 -7.45 -2.37 2.65
C TYR A 48 -7.70 -1.68 3.98
N ALA A 49 -7.43 -2.39 5.07
CA ALA A 49 -7.42 -1.85 6.43
C ALA A 49 -5.98 -1.57 6.88
N ILE A 50 -5.76 -0.42 7.48
CA ILE A 50 -4.50 0.04 8.05
C ILE A 50 -4.72 0.15 9.56
N THR A 51 -4.11 -0.73 10.35
CA THR A 51 -4.33 -0.80 11.81
C THR A 51 -3.03 -0.66 12.57
N ARG A 52 -3.00 0.24 13.54
CA ARG A 52 -1.89 0.44 14.46
C ARG A 52 -1.87 -0.68 15.49
N THR A 53 -0.75 -1.38 15.63
CA THR A 53 -0.60 -2.53 16.53
C THR A 53 0.27 -2.24 17.75
N GLY A 54 0.64 -0.98 17.94
CA GLY A 54 1.45 -0.48 19.06
C GLY A 54 2.65 0.32 18.58
N ALA A 55 3.64 0.46 19.46
CA ALA A 55 4.90 1.11 19.15
C ALA A 55 6.08 0.26 19.64
N GLU A 56 7.17 0.26 18.89
CA GLU A 56 8.41 -0.42 19.24
C GLU A 56 9.59 0.54 19.00
N GLY A 57 10.43 0.75 20.00
CA GLY A 57 11.59 1.66 19.89
C GLY A 57 11.22 3.10 19.52
N GLY A 58 10.05 3.59 19.96
CA GLY A 58 9.56 4.93 19.63
C GLY A 58 8.99 5.08 18.22
N ARG A 59 8.84 3.98 17.46
CA ARG A 59 8.22 3.96 16.14
C ARG A 59 6.89 3.21 16.18
N GLU A 60 5.88 3.81 15.60
CA GLU A 60 4.57 3.20 15.46
C GLU A 60 4.64 2.00 14.50
N ARG A 61 4.00 0.89 14.88
CA ARG A 61 3.86 -0.28 14.03
C ARG A 61 2.45 -0.33 13.46
N TRP A 62 2.39 -0.52 12.16
CA TRP A 62 1.16 -0.56 11.39
C TRP A 62 1.07 -1.86 10.62
N LEU A 63 -0.14 -2.42 10.55
CA LEU A 63 -0.47 -3.58 9.77
C LEU A 63 -1.40 -3.16 8.63
N LEU A 64 -1.03 -3.50 7.40
CA LEU A 64 -1.88 -3.35 6.22
C LEU A 64 -2.50 -4.70 5.88
N VAL A 65 -3.84 -4.78 5.84
CA VAL A 65 -4.58 -6.02 5.58
C VAL A 65 -5.55 -5.82 4.42
N LYS A 66 -5.48 -6.68 3.40
CA LYS A 66 -6.49 -6.73 2.34
C LYS A 66 -7.83 -7.18 2.93
N LYS A 67 -8.88 -6.36 2.80
CA LYS A 67 -10.23 -6.79 3.20
C LYS A 67 -10.76 -7.80 2.18
N ARG A 68 -11.53 -8.78 2.66
CA ARG A 68 -12.25 -9.73 1.81
C ARG A 68 -13.33 -8.95 1.04
N ASP A 69 -13.09 -8.71 -0.23
CA ASP A 69 -14.03 -8.08 -1.15
C ASP A 69 -14.00 -8.82 -2.49
N ALA A 70 -14.77 -8.36 -3.47
CA ALA A 70 -14.84 -8.98 -4.79
C ALA A 70 -13.49 -9.02 -5.54
N ALA A 71 -12.54 -8.16 -5.18
CA ALA A 71 -11.19 -8.13 -5.75
C ALA A 71 -10.19 -9.02 -4.99
N ALA A 72 -10.60 -9.67 -3.89
CA ALA A 72 -9.76 -10.56 -3.12
C ALA A 72 -9.65 -11.93 -3.82
N ASP A 73 -8.64 -12.10 -4.69
CA ASP A 73 -8.18 -13.43 -5.10
C ASP A 73 -7.01 -13.86 -4.21
N ALA A 74 -7.25 -14.82 -3.32
CA ALA A 74 -6.25 -15.36 -2.41
C ALA A 74 -5.04 -16.01 -3.12
N ARG A 75 -5.16 -16.31 -4.43
CA ARG A 75 -4.07 -16.85 -5.24
C ARG A 75 -3.25 -15.76 -5.92
N ARG A 76 -3.70 -14.49 -5.90
CA ARG A 76 -2.97 -13.39 -6.52
C ARG A 76 -1.75 -13.04 -5.68
N ASN A 77 -0.58 -13.09 -6.30
CA ASN A 77 0.67 -12.64 -5.72
C ASN A 77 1.32 -11.60 -6.65
N PRO A 78 0.84 -10.35 -6.62
CA PRO A 78 1.32 -9.31 -7.55
C PRO A 78 2.79 -8.98 -7.32
N ILE A 79 3.34 -9.26 -6.13
CA ILE A 79 4.77 -9.08 -5.84
C ILE A 79 5.63 -9.95 -6.77
N SER A 80 5.20 -11.18 -7.04
CA SER A 80 5.93 -12.10 -7.93
C SER A 80 5.53 -12.00 -9.40
N THR A 81 4.28 -11.61 -9.68
CA THR A 81 3.71 -11.67 -11.04
C THR A 81 3.75 -10.33 -11.76
N GLU A 82 3.92 -9.24 -11.02
CA GLU A 82 3.98 -7.87 -11.52
C GLU A 82 5.13 -7.10 -10.82
N PRO A 83 6.40 -7.54 -10.88
CA PRO A 83 7.50 -6.93 -10.12
C PRO A 83 7.97 -5.56 -10.65
N GLU A 84 7.64 -5.20 -11.88
CA GLU A 84 8.22 -4.05 -12.59
C GLU A 84 7.61 -2.70 -12.18
N SER A 85 8.35 -1.61 -12.34
CA SER A 85 7.85 -0.24 -12.21
C SER A 85 6.71 0.04 -13.18
N ILE A 86 5.63 0.67 -12.72
CA ILE A 86 4.52 1.09 -13.61
C ILE A 86 4.92 2.24 -14.55
N LEU A 87 5.97 3.01 -14.19
CA LEU A 87 6.40 4.16 -15.00
C LEU A 87 7.47 3.78 -16.02
N SER A 88 8.38 2.87 -15.67
CA SER A 88 9.55 2.54 -16.49
C SER A 88 9.55 1.12 -17.03
N GLY A 89 8.68 0.23 -16.52
CA GLY A 89 8.68 -1.20 -16.89
C GLY A 89 9.90 -1.98 -16.39
N ARG A 90 10.70 -1.41 -15.48
CA ARG A 90 11.94 -2.01 -14.97
C ARG A 90 11.80 -2.53 -13.54
N THR A 91 12.49 -3.59 -13.19
CA THR A 91 12.54 -4.07 -11.80
C THR A 91 13.48 -3.22 -10.93
N VAL A 92 13.40 -3.38 -9.61
CA VAL A 92 14.29 -2.65 -8.68
C VAL A 92 15.74 -3.08 -8.84
N GLU A 93 16.00 -4.34 -9.19
CA GLU A 93 17.34 -4.88 -9.44
C GLU A 93 17.96 -4.26 -10.70
N GLU A 94 17.16 -4.07 -11.76
CA GLU A 94 17.63 -3.41 -12.99
C GLU A 94 17.97 -1.94 -12.77
N VAL A 95 17.21 -1.25 -11.92
CA VAL A 95 17.50 0.15 -11.52
C VAL A 95 18.72 0.20 -10.60
N ALA A 96 18.87 -0.74 -9.68
CA ALA A 96 20.05 -0.82 -8.82
C ALA A 96 21.34 -1.08 -9.60
N ALA A 97 21.29 -1.97 -10.59
CA ALA A 97 22.44 -2.31 -11.42
C ALA A 97 22.89 -1.14 -12.31
N GLU A 98 21.98 -0.25 -12.71
CA GLU A 98 22.31 0.96 -13.45
C GLU A 98 22.95 2.03 -12.56
N GLY A 99 22.38 2.29 -11.38
CA GLY A 99 22.95 3.28 -10.45
C GLY A 99 24.31 2.88 -9.85
N LEU A 100 24.75 1.64 -10.04
CA LEU A 100 26.11 1.17 -9.72
C LEU A 100 27.12 1.38 -10.86
N ARG A 101 26.64 1.74 -12.07
CA ARG A 101 27.45 2.01 -13.25
C ARG A 101 27.76 3.50 -13.44
N ASP A 102 27.10 4.36 -12.69
CA ASP A 102 27.34 5.80 -12.57
C ASP A 102 28.28 6.12 -11.40
#